data_AF-A0A1V6D401-F1
#
_entry.id   AF-A0A1V6D401-F1
#
_cell.length_a   1.000
_cell.length_b   1.000
_cell.length_c   1.000
_cell.angle_alpha   90.00
_cell.angle_beta   90.00
_cell.angle_gamma   90.00
#
_symmetry.space_group_name_H-M   'P 1'
#
loop_
_entity.id
_entity.type
_entity.pdbx_description
1 polymer ?
#
loop_
_entity_poly.entity_id
_entity_poly.type
_entity_poly.pdbx_seq_one_letter_code
_entity_poly.pdbx_strand_id
1 'polypeptide(L)'
;MRRPGGFTLLEMVVATAMVAVLAGSLYASLYTALKARRQALGLCDDVRRTHAALDFLQADLESAVVPDGVLAGAFEGVAPDQASSDEPFLSFHAVANDSGTGAGGIQLVEYSIEPSADGADKLLVRRVTRNLLATQQTDPPAEIICRGLQQVTVNYFDTTAWQQEWSSADQDNVLPKAVEIILAIQSFSLDQPVLASRLVLIPCGQGIADETSDESGAADGEQASPGSQGSGS
;
A
#
# COMPACT_ATOMS: atom_id res chain seq x y z
N MET A 1 55.85 9.89 -66.87
CA MET A 1 56.00 9.75 -65.40
C MET A 1 55.12 10.80 -64.73
N ARG A 2 54.02 10.41 -64.07
CA ARG A 2 53.18 11.36 -63.31
C ARG A 2 53.80 11.55 -61.92
N ARG A 3 54.04 12.80 -61.52
CA ARG A 3 54.44 13.14 -60.15
C ARG A 3 53.20 13.04 -59.25
N PRO A 4 53.24 12.31 -58.12
CA PRO A 4 52.17 12.37 -57.14
C PRO A 4 52.15 13.76 -56.49
N GLY A 5 50.99 14.42 -56.48
CA GLY A 5 50.79 15.69 -55.78
C GLY A 5 50.72 15.45 -54.27
N GLY A 6 51.41 16.28 -53.48
CA GLY A 6 51.31 16.28 -52.02
C GLY A 6 50.03 16.97 -51.55
N PHE A 7 49.51 16.55 -50.40
CA PHE A 7 48.35 17.16 -49.75
C PHE A 7 48.60 18.64 -49.40
N THR A 8 47.61 19.49 -49.65
CA THR A 8 47.70 20.92 -49.31
C THR A 8 47.33 21.18 -47.85
N LEU A 9 47.84 22.28 -47.27
CA LEU A 9 47.45 22.72 -45.92
C LEU A 9 45.93 22.87 -45.77
N LEU A 10 45.25 23.35 -46.82
CA LEU A 10 43.79 23.50 -46.85
C LEU A 10 43.09 22.15 -46.67
N GLU A 11 43.57 21.10 -47.33
CA GLU A 11 42.98 19.77 -47.28
C GLU A 11 43.11 19.13 -45.89
N MET A 12 44.24 19.33 -45.21
CA MET A 12 44.41 18.89 -43.83
C MET A 12 43.49 19.64 -42.85
N VAL A 13 43.25 20.94 -43.07
CA VAL A 13 42.31 21.73 -42.25
C VAL A 13 40.87 21.28 -42.48
N VAL A 14 40.46 21.03 -43.73
CA VAL A 14 39.11 20.54 -44.04
C VAL A 14 38.91 19.12 -43.50
N ALA A 15 39.89 18.22 -43.69
CA ALA A 15 39.82 16.86 -43.18
C ALA A 15 39.69 16.82 -41.66
N THR A 16 40.49 17.62 -40.94
CA THR A 16 40.39 17.70 -39.47
C THR A 16 39.07 18.33 -39.01
N ALA A 17 38.57 19.35 -39.73
CA ALA A 17 37.25 19.91 -39.44
C ALA A 17 36.12 18.88 -39.61
N MET A 18 36.14 18.08 -40.68
CA MET A 18 35.15 17.02 -40.89
C MET A 18 35.24 15.95 -39.81
N VAL A 19 36.45 15.51 -39.44
CA VAL A 19 36.66 14.55 -38.35
C VAL A 19 36.16 15.11 -37.02
N ALA A 20 36.41 16.38 -36.72
CA ALA A 20 35.92 17.02 -35.49
C ALA A 20 34.39 17.06 -35.42
N VAL A 21 33.72 17.37 -36.54
CA VAL A 21 32.24 17.34 -36.62
C VAL A 21 31.70 15.91 -36.44
N LEU A 22 32.33 14.91 -37.08
CA LEU A 22 31.93 13.50 -36.93
C LEU A 22 32.15 12.99 -35.49
N ALA A 23 33.29 13.33 -34.88
CA ALA A 23 33.57 12.98 -33.50
C ALA A 23 32.57 13.65 -32.55
N GLY A 24 32.25 14.93 -32.78
CA GLY A 24 31.26 15.69 -32.01
C GLY A 24 29.86 15.10 -32.10
N SER A 25 29.42 14.68 -33.30
CA SER A 25 28.10 14.06 -33.47
C SER A 25 28.02 12.68 -32.81
N LEU A 26 29.07 11.87 -32.92
CA LEU A 26 29.14 10.57 -32.26
C LEU A 26 29.14 10.72 -30.73
N TYR A 27 29.90 11.68 -30.21
CA TYR A 27 29.92 12.00 -28.78
C TYR A 27 28.55 12.46 -28.29
N ALA A 28 27.89 13.38 -29.01
CA ALA A 28 26.57 13.88 -28.65
C ALA A 28 25.51 12.76 -28.65
N SER A 29 25.57 11.86 -29.64
CA SER A 29 24.68 10.69 -29.73
C SER A 29 24.87 9.74 -28.54
N LEU A 30 26.12 9.36 -28.25
CA LEU A 30 26.43 8.48 -27.12
C LEU A 30 26.05 9.12 -25.78
N TYR A 31 26.36 10.40 -25.60
CA TYR A 31 26.02 11.15 -24.40
C TYR A 31 24.51 11.16 -24.16
N THR A 32 23.73 11.43 -25.22
CA THR A 32 22.26 11.43 -25.16
C THR A 32 21.73 10.05 -24.80
N ALA A 33 22.25 8.99 -25.43
CA ALA A 33 21.85 7.61 -25.12
C ALA A 33 22.16 7.21 -23.66
N LEU A 34 23.36 7.55 -23.16
CA LEU A 34 23.75 7.26 -21.78
C LEU A 34 22.95 8.08 -20.75
N LYS A 35 22.62 9.33 -21.08
CA LYS A 35 21.75 10.16 -20.24
C LYS A 35 20.34 9.56 -20.18
N ALA A 36 19.76 9.21 -21.33
CA ALA A 36 18.44 8.59 -21.40
C ALA A 36 18.39 7.27 -20.62
N ARG A 37 19.43 6.42 -20.75
CA ARG A 37 19.53 5.17 -19.99
C ARG A 37 19.54 5.40 -18.48
N ARG A 38 20.31 6.38 -17.99
CA ARG A 38 20.36 6.71 -16.55
C ARG A 38 19.01 7.19 -16.02
N GLN A 39 18.32 8.04 -16.78
CA GLN A 39 16.97 8.50 -16.42
C GLN A 39 15.98 7.32 -16.38
N ALA A 40 15.99 6.46 -17.40
CA ALA A 40 15.11 5.28 -17.43
C ALA A 40 15.32 4.34 -16.24
N LEU A 41 16.58 4.09 -15.86
CA LEU A 41 16.90 3.27 -14.68
C LEU A 41 16.41 3.93 -13.38
N GLY A 42 16.60 5.24 -13.23
CA GLY A 42 16.08 5.98 -12.07
C GLY A 42 14.56 5.87 -11.94
N LEU A 43 13.82 5.96 -13.05
CA LEU A 43 12.37 5.77 -13.04
C LEU A 43 11.95 4.36 -12.65
N CYS A 44 12.66 3.35 -13.13
CA CYS A 44 12.40 1.97 -12.73
C CYS A 44 12.63 1.77 -11.22
N ASP A 45 13.66 2.40 -10.66
CA ASP A 45 13.94 2.32 -9.23
C ASP A 45 12.87 3.03 -8.40
N ASP A 46 12.43 4.23 -8.82
CA ASP A 46 11.34 4.98 -8.17
C ASP A 46 10.06 4.12 -8.13
N VAL A 47 9.63 3.58 -9.28
CA VAL A 47 8.43 2.73 -9.40
C VAL A 47 8.54 1.46 -8.54
N ARG A 48 9.69 0.78 -8.56
CA ARG A 48 9.91 -0.42 -7.76
C ARG A 48 9.81 -0.15 -6.27
N ARG A 49 10.36 0.96 -5.79
CA ARG A 49 10.29 1.36 -4.38
C ARG A 49 8.85 1.63 -3.96
N THR A 50 8.07 2.34 -4.77
CA THR A 50 6.66 2.61 -4.46
C THR A 50 5.84 1.32 -4.41
N HIS A 51 6.02 0.41 -5.37
CA HIS A 51 5.30 -0.85 -5.38
C HIS A 51 5.70 -1.76 -4.23
N ALA A 52 7.00 -1.85 -3.89
CA ALA A 52 7.45 -2.61 -2.74
C ALA A 52 6.80 -2.10 -1.43
N ALA A 53 6.69 -0.79 -1.26
CA ALA A 53 6.01 -0.19 -0.11
C ALA A 53 4.52 -0.54 -0.06
N LEU A 54 3.83 -0.49 -1.21
CA LEU A 54 2.42 -0.92 -1.31
C LEU A 54 2.26 -2.42 -1.02
N ASP A 55 3.22 -3.25 -1.41
CA ASP A 55 3.17 -4.70 -1.16
C ASP A 55 3.33 -5.02 0.34
N PHE A 56 4.16 -4.25 1.09
CA PHE A 56 4.22 -4.35 2.56
C PHE A 56 2.90 -3.98 3.23
N LEU A 57 2.34 -2.83 2.86
CA LEU A 57 1.04 -2.38 3.36
C LEU A 57 -0.08 -3.38 3.04
N GLN A 58 -0.10 -3.90 1.82
CA GLN A 58 -1.05 -4.91 1.40
C GLN A 58 -0.94 -6.18 2.24
N ALA A 59 0.27 -6.71 2.43
CA ALA A 59 0.47 -7.93 3.21
C ALA A 59 0.02 -7.79 4.66
N ASP A 60 0.26 -6.63 5.29
CA ASP A 60 -0.22 -6.38 6.65
C ASP A 60 -1.74 -6.25 6.69
N LEU A 61 -2.34 -5.48 5.78
CA LEU A 61 -3.79 -5.26 5.73
C LEU A 61 -4.58 -6.52 5.40
N GLU A 62 -4.06 -7.38 4.52
CA GLU A 62 -4.64 -8.70 4.26
C GLU A 62 -4.60 -9.61 5.48
N SER A 63 -3.66 -9.35 6.40
CA SER A 63 -3.51 -10.07 7.66
C SER A 63 -4.27 -9.42 8.82
N ALA A 64 -5.05 -8.36 8.58
CA ALA A 64 -5.81 -7.66 9.61
C ALA A 64 -6.86 -8.56 10.27
N VAL A 65 -6.98 -8.44 11.59
CA VAL A 65 -7.89 -9.23 12.42
C VAL A 65 -9.03 -8.33 12.92
N VAL A 66 -10.24 -8.88 13.01
CA VAL A 66 -11.39 -8.17 13.59
C VAL A 66 -11.06 -7.82 15.05
N PRO A 67 -11.34 -6.58 15.50
CA PRO A 67 -11.22 -6.23 16.91
C PRO A 67 -12.06 -7.17 17.78
N ASP A 68 -11.40 -7.98 18.59
CA ASP A 68 -12.02 -8.95 19.49
C ASP A 68 -11.15 -9.18 20.73
N GLY A 69 -11.75 -9.00 21.90
CA GLY A 69 -11.10 -9.17 23.19
C GLY A 69 -9.95 -8.20 23.47
N VAL A 70 -8.95 -8.66 24.24
CA VAL A 70 -7.86 -7.83 24.79
C VAL A 70 -6.65 -7.73 23.86
N LEU A 71 -6.50 -8.68 22.93
CA LEU A 71 -5.32 -8.80 22.06
C LEU A 71 -5.53 -8.23 20.65
N ALA A 72 -6.78 -7.98 20.25
CA ALA A 72 -7.11 -7.31 19.01
C ALA A 72 -7.93 -6.05 19.34
N GLY A 73 -7.23 -4.93 19.51
CA GLY A 73 -7.85 -3.63 19.67
C GLY A 73 -8.43 -3.09 18.36
N ALA A 74 -8.93 -1.85 18.42
CA ALA A 74 -9.57 -1.20 17.28
C ALA A 74 -8.62 -1.11 16.06
N PHE A 75 -9.21 -1.23 14.88
CA PHE A 75 -8.69 -0.69 13.63
C PHE A 75 -9.01 0.80 13.59
N GLU A 76 -7.97 1.62 13.49
CA GLU A 76 -8.02 3.08 13.44
C GLU A 76 -7.25 3.58 12.23
N GLY A 77 -7.86 4.50 11.50
CA GLY A 77 -7.31 5.10 10.31
C GLY A 77 -7.76 6.55 10.21
N VAL A 78 -6.82 7.46 10.00
CA VAL A 78 -7.11 8.88 9.76
C VAL A 78 -6.42 9.33 8.49
N ALA A 79 -6.85 10.47 7.97
CA ALA A 79 -6.19 11.06 6.82
C ALA A 79 -4.72 11.40 7.19
N PRO A 80 -3.71 10.99 6.39
CA PRO A 80 -2.30 11.15 6.78
C PRO A 80 -1.81 12.60 6.88
N ASP A 81 -2.58 13.57 6.37
CA ASP A 81 -2.34 14.99 6.52
C ASP A 81 -2.84 15.57 7.85
N GLN A 82 -3.75 14.86 8.52
CA GLN A 82 -4.26 15.22 9.85
C GLN A 82 -3.42 14.62 10.98
N ALA A 83 -2.71 13.51 10.73
CA ALA A 83 -1.83 12.88 11.70
C ALA A 83 -0.56 13.74 11.95
N SER A 84 -0.15 13.85 13.21
CA SER A 84 1.15 14.45 13.53
C SER A 84 2.29 13.51 13.10
N SER A 85 3.50 14.04 12.91
CA SER A 85 4.62 13.22 12.39
C SER A 85 5.03 12.06 13.30
N ASP A 86 4.65 12.09 14.57
CA ASP A 86 4.97 11.06 15.57
C ASP A 86 3.76 10.16 15.88
N GLU A 87 2.58 10.47 15.33
CA GLU A 87 1.37 9.67 15.51
C GLU A 87 1.10 8.80 14.29
N PRO A 88 0.64 7.55 14.49
CA PRO A 88 0.26 6.70 13.39
C PRO A 88 -1.02 7.23 12.73
N PHE A 89 -1.02 7.32 11.40
CA PHE A 89 -2.25 7.60 10.65
C PHE A 89 -3.07 6.32 10.41
N LEU A 90 -2.46 5.15 10.59
CA LEU A 90 -3.10 3.85 10.45
C LEU A 90 -2.56 2.91 11.51
N SER A 91 -3.45 2.33 12.32
CA SER A 91 -3.14 1.44 13.42
C SER A 91 -4.13 0.28 13.43
N PHE A 92 -3.62 -0.95 13.39
CA PHE A 92 -4.47 -2.13 13.37
C PHE A 92 -3.75 -3.38 13.86
N HIS A 93 -4.54 -4.38 14.23
CA HIS A 93 -4.02 -5.66 14.69
C HIS A 93 -4.01 -6.65 13.54
N ALA A 94 -2.89 -7.35 13.38
CA ALA A 94 -2.70 -8.31 12.30
C ALA A 94 -2.12 -9.63 12.82
N VAL A 95 -2.35 -10.72 12.09
CA VAL A 95 -1.66 -11.98 12.34
C VAL A 95 -0.19 -11.84 11.96
N ALA A 96 0.71 -12.21 12.87
CA ALA A 96 2.14 -12.18 12.61
C ALA A 96 2.51 -13.14 11.49
N ASN A 97 3.06 -12.59 10.41
CA ASN A 97 3.65 -13.35 9.31
C ASN A 97 5.18 -13.39 9.48
N ASP A 98 5.66 -14.10 10.50
CA ASP A 98 7.10 -14.30 10.71
C ASP A 98 7.45 -15.79 10.69
N SER A 99 8.38 -16.15 9.82
CA SER A 99 8.92 -17.50 9.67
C SER A 99 10.19 -17.74 10.50
N GLY A 100 10.74 -16.71 11.16
CA GLY A 100 12.04 -16.77 11.84
C GLY A 100 12.02 -16.92 13.35
N THR A 101 11.02 -16.37 14.06
CA THR A 101 11.01 -16.37 15.53
C THR A 101 10.08 -17.40 16.17
N GLY A 102 9.31 -18.14 15.37
CA GLY A 102 8.37 -19.18 15.85
C GLY A 102 7.20 -18.64 16.68
N ALA A 103 7.11 -17.33 16.87
CA ALA A 103 6.00 -16.67 17.55
C ALA A 103 4.90 -16.34 16.53
N GLY A 104 4.04 -17.31 16.25
CA GLY A 104 2.71 -17.01 15.73
C GLY A 104 1.91 -16.25 16.78
N GLY A 105 1.11 -15.26 16.38
CA GLY A 105 0.33 -14.45 17.30
C GLY A 105 -0.27 -13.21 16.64
N ILE A 106 -1.00 -12.42 17.43
CA ILE A 106 -1.51 -11.11 17.00
C ILE A 106 -0.43 -10.06 17.33
N GLN A 107 -0.17 -9.18 16.38
CA GLN A 107 0.74 -8.04 16.52
C GLN A 107 -0.02 -6.75 16.20
N LEU A 108 0.40 -5.64 16.82
CA LEU A 108 -0.05 -4.31 16.45
C LEU A 108 0.88 -3.77 15.37
N VAL A 109 0.30 -3.32 14.26
CA VAL A 109 1.01 -2.69 13.13
C VAL A 109 0.57 -1.24 13.04
N GLU A 110 1.56 -0.35 13.04
CA GLU A 110 1.35 1.09 13.01
C GLU A 110 2.14 1.71 11.86
N TYR A 111 1.48 2.57 11.10
CA TYR A 111 2.09 3.33 10.01
C TYR A 111 2.04 4.83 10.31
N SER A 112 3.19 5.48 10.21
CA SER A 112 3.34 6.93 10.41
C SER A 112 4.12 7.57 9.27
N ILE A 113 4.04 8.90 9.18
CA ILE A 113 4.80 9.70 8.22
C ILE A 113 5.78 10.57 8.99
N GLU A 114 7.05 10.24 8.86
CA GLU A 114 8.12 10.95 9.57
C GLU A 114 8.94 11.81 8.60
N PRO A 115 9.47 12.97 9.04
CA PRO A 115 10.46 13.70 8.27
C PRO A 115 11.76 12.90 8.23
N SER A 116 12.44 12.95 7.09
CA SER A 116 13.81 12.44 6.97
C SER A 116 14.79 13.24 7.81
N ALA A 117 15.94 12.68 8.13
CA ALA A 117 16.95 13.31 8.98
C ALA A 117 17.40 14.69 8.49
N ASP A 118 17.41 14.88 7.17
CA ASP A 118 17.78 16.14 6.52
C ASP A 118 16.57 17.08 6.32
N GLY A 119 15.36 16.65 6.69
CA GLY A 119 14.09 17.38 6.51
C GLY A 119 13.64 17.56 5.06
N ALA A 120 14.38 16.98 4.10
CA ALA A 120 14.16 17.19 2.67
C ALA A 120 12.98 16.40 2.10
N ASP A 121 12.66 15.26 2.70
CA ASP A 121 11.60 14.35 2.26
C ASP A 121 10.87 13.71 3.44
N LYS A 122 9.72 13.08 3.15
CA LYS A 122 8.96 12.29 4.12
C LYS A 122 9.25 10.80 3.95
N LEU A 123 9.17 10.08 5.06
CA LEU A 123 9.40 8.65 5.18
C LEU A 123 8.09 7.96 5.56
N LEU A 124 7.81 6.82 4.92
CA LEU A 124 6.79 5.89 5.42
C LEU A 124 7.45 4.99 6.42
N VAL A 125 7.01 5.07 7.67
CA VAL A 125 7.57 4.27 8.75
C VAL A 125 6.52 3.28 9.22
N ARG A 126 6.96 2.04 9.43
CA ARG A 126 6.18 0.96 9.98
C ARG A 126 6.77 0.58 11.34
N ARG A 127 5.89 0.44 12.34
CA ARG A 127 6.22 -0.04 13.68
C ARG A 127 5.40 -1.27 13.99
N VAL A 128 6.03 -2.26 14.63
CA VAL A 128 5.36 -3.51 15.00
C VAL A 128 5.60 -3.85 16.45
N THR A 129 4.52 -3.86 17.21
CA THR A 129 4.53 -4.35 18.58
C THR A 129 4.07 -5.80 18.60
N ARG A 130 4.99 -6.72 18.89
CA ARG A 130 4.72 -8.17 18.96
C ARG A 130 4.24 -8.65 20.33
N ASN A 131 4.69 -8.00 21.41
CA ASN A 131 4.29 -8.37 22.77
C ASN A 131 3.27 -7.37 23.30
N LEU A 132 1.99 -7.62 23.02
CA LEU A 132 0.88 -6.76 23.43
C LEU A 132 0.58 -6.82 24.94
N LEU A 133 1.14 -7.81 25.66
CA LEU A 133 0.93 -8.02 27.09
C LEU A 133 2.12 -7.55 27.94
N ALA A 134 3.08 -6.84 27.35
CA ALA A 134 4.21 -6.31 28.08
C ALA A 134 3.74 -5.34 29.17
N THR A 135 4.17 -5.56 30.41
CA THR A 135 3.85 -4.67 31.55
C THR A 135 4.47 -3.27 31.39
N GLN A 136 5.50 -3.15 30.55
CA GLN A 136 6.10 -1.90 30.12
C GLN A 136 6.21 -1.95 28.61
N GLN A 137 5.46 -1.07 27.93
CA GLN A 137 5.56 -0.93 26.49
C GLN A 137 6.82 -0.14 26.16
N THR A 138 7.72 -0.73 25.39
CA THR A 138 8.84 -0.03 24.75
C THR A 138 8.42 0.37 23.35
N ASP A 139 8.85 1.53 22.90
CA ASP A 139 8.63 1.97 21.52
C ASP A 139 9.24 0.93 20.55
N PRO A 140 8.43 0.31 19.67
CA PRO A 140 8.93 -0.67 18.73
C PRO A 140 9.92 -0.02 17.73
N PRO A 141 10.87 -0.80 17.19
CA PRO A 141 11.83 -0.27 16.23
C PRO A 141 11.12 0.22 14.97
N ALA A 142 11.50 1.41 14.50
CA ALA A 142 11.03 2.00 13.26
C ALA A 142 11.62 1.29 12.03
N GLU A 143 10.76 0.77 11.16
CA GLU A 143 11.11 0.21 9.85
C GLU A 143 10.76 1.22 8.75
N ILE A 144 11.77 1.74 8.04
CA ILE A 144 11.53 2.68 6.93
C ILE A 144 11.14 1.87 5.68
N ILE A 145 9.86 1.93 5.33
CA ILE A 145 9.28 1.20 4.20
C ILE A 145 9.47 1.94 2.89
N CYS A 146 9.34 3.28 2.92
CA CYS A 146 9.46 4.11 1.74
C CYS A 146 10.12 5.45 2.07
N ARG A 147 10.87 5.99 1.11
CA ARG A 147 11.52 7.32 1.18
C ARG A 147 11.06 8.19 0.02
N GLY A 148 11.31 9.48 0.09
CA GLY A 148 10.96 10.41 -0.98
C GLY A 148 9.45 10.68 -1.10
N LEU A 149 8.68 10.40 -0.05
CA LEU A 149 7.24 10.62 -0.09
C LEU A 149 6.93 12.12 -0.15
N GLN A 150 6.03 12.48 -1.04
CA GLN A 150 5.38 13.78 -1.05
C GLN A 150 4.01 13.72 -0.38
N GLN A 151 3.23 12.70 -0.74
CA GLN A 151 1.86 12.53 -0.27
C GLN A 151 1.51 11.06 -0.10
N VAL A 152 0.71 10.78 0.91
CA VAL A 152 0.04 9.50 1.15
C VAL A 152 -1.43 9.80 1.29
N THR A 153 -2.26 9.02 0.63
CA THR A 153 -3.72 9.06 0.78
C THR A 153 -4.19 7.66 1.12
N VAL A 154 -5.08 7.56 2.10
CA VAL A 154 -5.74 6.30 2.45
C VAL A 154 -7.24 6.54 2.49
N ASN A 155 -7.99 5.67 1.81
CA ASN A 155 -9.44 5.67 1.81
C ASN A 155 -9.94 4.31 2.27
N TYR A 156 -11.07 4.29 2.99
CA TYR A 156 -11.68 3.12 3.60
C TYR A 156 -13.10 2.94 3.03
N PHE A 157 -13.46 1.71 2.66
CA PHE A 157 -14.76 1.42 2.05
C PHE A 157 -15.70 0.71 3.02
N ASP A 158 -16.85 1.33 3.31
CA ASP A 158 -17.85 0.82 4.26
C ASP A 158 -18.91 -0.11 3.65
N THR A 159 -18.84 -0.40 2.35
CA THR A 159 -19.83 -1.04 1.43
C THR A 159 -20.65 -0.10 0.56
N THR A 160 -20.87 1.12 1.01
CA THR A 160 -21.74 2.11 0.38
C THR A 160 -20.93 3.29 -0.15
N ALA A 161 -19.92 3.72 0.60
CA ALA A 161 -19.14 4.91 0.32
C ALA A 161 -17.67 4.73 0.73
N TRP A 162 -16.83 5.56 0.12
CA TRP A 162 -15.44 5.76 0.50
C TRP A 162 -15.33 6.86 1.54
N GLN A 163 -14.55 6.61 2.58
CA GLN A 163 -14.30 7.51 3.70
C GLN A 163 -12.79 7.72 3.85
N GLN A 164 -12.36 8.87 4.39
CA GLN A 164 -10.94 9.17 4.62
C GLN A 164 -10.47 8.82 6.02
N GLU A 165 -11.40 8.46 6.89
CA GLU A 165 -11.17 8.10 8.28
C GLU A 165 -11.95 6.81 8.56
N TRP A 166 -11.44 6.02 9.48
CA TRP A 166 -12.08 4.81 9.97
C TRP A 166 -11.77 4.62 11.44
N SER A 167 -12.81 4.35 12.22
CA SER A 167 -12.70 3.89 13.60
C SER A 167 -13.64 2.72 13.76
N SER A 168 -13.08 1.53 13.96
CA SER A 168 -13.89 0.33 14.23
C SER A 168 -14.56 0.39 15.61
N ALA A 169 -14.01 1.16 16.56
CA ALA A 169 -14.63 1.40 17.86
C ALA A 169 -15.99 2.10 17.73
N ASP A 170 -16.15 2.95 16.71
CA ASP A 170 -17.41 3.66 16.40
C ASP A 170 -18.34 2.86 15.49
N GLN A 171 -17.87 1.73 14.95
CA GLN A 171 -18.58 0.89 13.96
C GLN A 171 -18.76 -0.55 14.44
N ASP A 172 -19.06 -0.73 15.73
CA ASP A 172 -19.34 -2.06 16.33
C ASP A 172 -18.25 -3.10 16.05
N ASN A 173 -16.97 -2.69 16.12
CA ASN A 173 -15.79 -3.51 15.85
C ASN A 173 -15.73 -4.07 14.41
N VAL A 174 -16.33 -3.38 13.44
CA VAL A 174 -16.27 -3.77 12.03
C VAL A 174 -15.04 -3.18 11.33
N LEU A 175 -14.36 -4.02 10.56
CA LEU A 175 -13.26 -3.61 9.68
C LEU A 175 -13.78 -3.01 8.36
N PRO A 176 -13.03 -2.10 7.72
CA PRO A 176 -13.39 -1.66 6.39
C PRO A 176 -13.34 -2.84 5.41
N LYS A 177 -14.22 -2.86 4.40
CA LYS A 177 -14.24 -3.96 3.42
C LYS A 177 -13.07 -3.90 2.45
N ALA A 178 -12.66 -2.68 2.13
CA ALA A 178 -11.51 -2.43 1.30
C ALA A 178 -10.78 -1.17 1.77
N VAL A 179 -9.49 -1.13 1.52
CA VAL A 179 -8.64 0.04 1.75
C VAL A 179 -7.94 0.38 0.45
N GLU A 180 -8.09 1.62 0.00
CA GLU A 180 -7.32 2.16 -1.11
C GLU A 180 -6.17 2.99 -0.55
N ILE A 181 -4.96 2.72 -1.03
CA ILE A 181 -3.76 3.45 -0.63
C ILE A 181 -3.11 4.03 -1.88
N ILE A 182 -2.83 5.32 -1.83
CA ILE A 182 -2.17 6.05 -2.92
C ILE A 182 -0.89 6.67 -2.36
N LEU A 183 0.24 6.34 -2.98
CA LEU A 183 1.55 6.92 -2.67
C LEU A 183 1.99 7.83 -3.80
N ALA A 184 2.41 9.04 -3.45
CA ALA A 184 3.07 9.98 -4.35
C ALA A 184 4.53 10.17 -3.93
N ILE A 185 5.46 9.80 -4.79
CA ILE A 185 6.90 9.91 -4.55
C ILE A 185 7.50 10.96 -5.48
N GLN A 186 8.40 11.80 -4.95
CA GLN A 186 9.22 12.69 -5.76
C GLN A 186 10.08 11.86 -6.71
N SER A 187 9.88 12.00 -8.02
CA SER A 187 10.81 11.42 -8.97
C SER A 187 12.08 12.25 -9.02
N PHE A 188 13.23 11.58 -9.14
CA PHE A 188 14.50 12.25 -9.44
C PHE A 188 14.65 12.61 -10.92
N SER A 189 13.86 11.99 -11.81
CA SER A 189 14.00 12.12 -13.26
C SER A 189 12.83 12.86 -13.92
N LEU A 190 11.67 12.97 -13.25
CA LEU A 190 10.50 13.71 -13.70
C LEU A 190 10.24 14.93 -12.83
N ASP A 191 9.65 15.95 -13.43
CA ASP A 191 9.16 17.14 -12.74
C ASP A 191 7.83 16.87 -11.99
N GLN A 192 7.20 15.73 -12.26
CA GLN A 192 5.94 15.29 -11.66
C GLN A 192 6.19 14.08 -10.74
N PRO A 193 5.44 13.96 -9.64
CA PRO A 193 5.55 12.80 -8.76
C PRO A 193 5.11 11.52 -9.45
N VAL A 194 5.72 10.40 -9.05
CA VAL A 194 5.25 9.07 -9.41
C VAL A 194 4.12 8.70 -8.47
N LEU A 195 2.93 8.47 -9.04
CA LEU A 195 1.76 7.99 -8.32
C LEU A 195 1.63 6.47 -8.47
N ALA A 196 1.44 5.77 -7.38
CA ALA A 196 1.00 4.38 -7.38
C ALA A 196 -0.18 4.20 -6.42
N SER A 197 -1.16 3.42 -6.83
CA SER A 197 -2.34 3.10 -6.03
C SER A 197 -2.47 1.58 -5.86
N ARG A 198 -2.94 1.15 -4.70
CA ARG A 198 -3.32 -0.23 -4.40
C ARG A 198 -4.67 -0.26 -3.71
N LEU A 199 -5.57 -1.09 -4.23
CA LEU A 199 -6.82 -1.48 -3.58
C LEU A 199 -6.61 -2.82 -2.89
N VAL A 200 -6.82 -2.88 -1.59
CA VAL A 200 -6.68 -4.08 -0.76
C VAL A 200 -8.05 -4.46 -0.23
N LEU A 201 -8.48 -5.70 -0.44
CA LEU A 201 -9.68 -6.24 0.19
C LEU A 201 -9.29 -6.82 1.54
N ILE A 202 -10.02 -6.46 2.60
CA ILE A 202 -9.78 -7.00 3.93
C ILE A 202 -10.63 -8.27 4.09
N PRO A 203 -10.02 -9.47 4.23
CA PRO A 203 -10.76 -10.73 4.26
C PRO A 203 -11.81 -10.77 5.38
N CYS A 204 -11.45 -10.25 6.56
CA CYS A 204 -12.30 -10.23 7.73
C CYS A 204 -13.35 -9.09 7.74
N GLY A 205 -13.31 -8.15 6.79
CA GLY A 205 -14.36 -7.14 6.58
C GLY A 205 -15.57 -7.68 5.81
N GLN A 206 -15.48 -8.90 5.29
CA GLN A 206 -16.63 -9.59 4.69
C GLN A 206 -17.45 -10.23 5.81
N GLY A 207 -18.43 -9.50 6.33
CA GLY A 207 -19.40 -10.05 7.25
C GLY A 207 -19.94 -11.37 6.72
N ILE A 208 -19.92 -12.42 7.56
CA ILE A 208 -20.59 -13.68 7.28
C ILE A 208 -22.09 -13.35 7.22
N ALA A 209 -22.61 -13.14 6.03
CA ALA A 209 -24.04 -13.15 5.80
C ALA A 209 -24.49 -14.61 5.86
N ASP A 210 -24.74 -15.12 7.07
CA ASP A 210 -25.45 -16.39 7.25
C ASP A 210 -26.95 -16.08 7.14
N GLU A 211 -27.46 -15.99 5.91
CA GLU A 211 -28.90 -16.11 5.66
C GLU A 211 -29.30 -17.59 5.82
N THR A 212 -29.34 -18.07 7.06
CA THR A 212 -30.28 -19.14 7.41
C THR A 212 -31.62 -18.50 7.70
N SER A 213 -32.40 -18.30 6.64
CA SER A 213 -33.84 -18.12 6.72
C SER A 213 -34.45 -19.38 7.33
N ASP A 214 -34.78 -19.30 8.62
CA ASP A 214 -35.73 -20.21 9.27
C ASP A 214 -37.10 -20.03 8.62
N GLU A 215 -37.37 -20.81 7.58
CA GLU A 215 -38.70 -20.98 7.03
C GLU A 215 -39.47 -21.99 7.89
N SER A 216 -40.04 -21.51 9.00
CA SER A 216 -41.02 -22.26 9.78
C SER A 216 -42.34 -22.35 9.00
N GLY A 217 -42.42 -23.33 8.10
CA GLY A 217 -43.66 -23.72 7.43
C GLY A 217 -44.64 -24.35 8.42
N ALA A 218 -45.60 -23.57 8.90
CA ALA A 218 -46.82 -24.08 9.50
C ALA A 218 -47.68 -24.71 8.39
N ALA A 219 -47.87 -26.02 8.43
CA ALA A 219 -48.81 -26.73 7.59
C ALA A 219 -49.87 -27.40 8.47
N ASP A 220 -51.11 -26.97 8.25
CA ASP A 220 -52.36 -27.43 8.84
C ASP A 220 -52.56 -28.95 8.74
N GLY A 221 -53.02 -29.54 9.85
CA GLY A 221 -53.50 -30.91 9.94
C GLY A 221 -54.94 -30.95 10.42
N GLU A 222 -55.86 -30.78 9.47
CA GLU A 222 -57.30 -31.01 9.55
C GLU A 222 -57.62 -32.39 10.17
N GLN A 223 -58.33 -32.43 11.31
CA GLN A 223 -58.97 -33.65 11.82
C GLN A 223 -60.48 -33.47 11.94
N ALA A 224 -61.17 -34.14 11.01
CA ALA A 224 -62.60 -34.30 10.94
C ALA A 224 -63.16 -35.05 12.17
N SER A 225 -64.21 -34.51 12.77
CA SER A 225 -65.07 -35.21 13.74
C SER A 225 -66.30 -35.81 13.03
N PRO A 226 -66.62 -37.10 13.24
CA PRO A 226 -67.97 -37.61 13.06
C PRO A 226 -68.71 -37.64 14.40
N GLY A 227 -69.92 -37.09 14.44
CA GLY A 227 -70.79 -37.12 15.60
C GLY A 227 -71.43 -38.49 15.87
N SER A 228 -72.09 -38.60 17.04
CA SER A 228 -73.44 -39.16 17.23
C SER A 228 -73.63 -39.90 18.56
N GLN A 229 -74.64 -39.45 19.33
CA GLN A 229 -75.47 -40.15 20.34
C GLN A 229 -74.76 -40.56 21.65
N GLY A 230 -75.32 -40.42 22.85
CA GLY A 230 -76.65 -40.05 23.32
C GLY A 230 -76.84 -40.60 24.76
N SER A 231 -77.87 -40.10 25.44
CA SER A 231 -78.54 -40.67 26.63
C SER A 231 -78.13 -40.19 28.04
N GLY A 232 -79.11 -39.57 28.71
CA GLY A 232 -79.59 -40.02 30.02
C GLY A 232 -79.03 -39.33 31.27
N SER A 233 -79.74 -38.30 31.75
CA SER A 233 -80.65 -38.36 32.92
C SER A 233 -81.08 -36.97 33.37
#